data_AF-A0A919ZLV0-F1
#
_entry.id   AF-A0A919ZLV0-F1
#
_cell.length_a   1.000
_cell.length_b   1.000
_cell.length_c   1.000
_cell.angle_alpha   90.00
_cell.angle_beta   90.00
_cell.angle_gamma   90.00
#
_symmetry.space_group_name_H-M   'P 1'
#
loop_
_entity.id
_entity.type
_entity.pdbx_description
1 polymer ?
#
loop_
_entity_poly.entity_id
_entity_poly.type
_entity_poly.pdbx_seq_one_letter_code
_entity_poly.pdbx_strand_id
1 'polypeptide(L)'
;MFIVTYLIGNISNKDPILINYSGSTGKEVDKLADELTQWAFMDVGDDPSFFAAKQFNHNITWGICRLDVRNSLKESDTVLFFGAKKETNEMHYYFIGWATVLEKIKQTDIWIDERYFCFQKNSNLLINKKVNNEFCYEEKILKKYDHRKEWLWKISSGKKGTKKGILSLSKKSKTIPNAFDVHSNYVIFSNSAGKTVIFSNPIKVATYSEKMDSYTEEWDQNPIAQEIKKLIFSYSKRDSLRINNYMRHRHIRISLDEEQENLFFISLEKIRLKI
;
A
#
# COMPACT_ATOMS: atom_id res chain seq x y z
N MET A 1 3.78 16.52 10.07
CA MET A 1 3.44 15.22 9.43
C MET A 1 3.74 15.20 7.93
N PHE A 2 4.09 14.06 7.33
CA PHE A 2 4.15 13.88 5.86
C PHE A 2 2.94 13.16 5.29
N ILE A 3 2.35 13.71 4.24
CA ILE A 3 1.29 13.02 3.48
C ILE A 3 1.88 12.33 2.27
N VAL A 4 1.69 11.02 2.13
CA VAL A 4 2.06 10.25 0.94
C VAL A 4 0.79 9.81 0.23
N THR A 5 0.56 10.29 -0.99
CA THR A 5 -0.44 9.71 -1.89
C THR A 5 0.14 8.46 -2.55
N TYR A 6 -0.42 7.29 -2.24
CA TYR A 6 -0.05 6.03 -2.89
C TYR A 6 -1.14 5.56 -3.81
N LEU A 7 -0.77 4.99 -4.95
CA LEU A 7 -1.71 4.37 -5.89
C LEU A 7 -1.48 2.86 -5.97
N ILE A 8 -2.48 2.07 -5.58
CA ILE A 8 -2.54 0.62 -5.75
C ILE A 8 -2.75 0.30 -7.23
N GLY A 9 -1.94 -0.60 -7.78
CA GLY A 9 -1.94 -0.93 -9.19
C GLY A 9 -3.03 -1.92 -9.60
N ASN A 10 -3.87 -1.53 -10.57
CA ASN A 10 -4.78 -2.37 -11.36
C ASN A 10 -5.71 -3.27 -10.53
N ILE A 11 -6.83 -2.71 -10.07
CA ILE A 11 -8.01 -3.44 -9.61
C ILE A 11 -8.46 -4.34 -10.77
N SER A 12 -8.05 -5.62 -10.78
CA SER A 12 -8.14 -6.47 -11.98
C SER A 12 -9.54 -7.05 -12.17
N ASN A 13 -10.01 -7.17 -13.42
CA ASN A 13 -11.20 -7.95 -13.83
C ASN A 13 -11.00 -9.48 -13.73
N LYS A 14 -10.24 -9.98 -12.76
CA LYS A 14 -10.06 -11.44 -12.61
C LYS A 14 -11.05 -11.99 -11.61
N ASP A 15 -11.60 -13.16 -11.93
CA ASP A 15 -12.47 -13.91 -11.03
C ASP A 15 -11.85 -14.02 -9.63
N PRO A 16 -12.67 -13.98 -8.56
CA PRO A 16 -12.21 -14.20 -7.19
C PRO A 16 -11.26 -15.39 -7.11
N ILE A 17 -10.08 -15.17 -6.53
CA ILE A 17 -9.26 -16.29 -6.08
C ILE A 17 -10.02 -16.89 -4.89
N LEU A 18 -10.70 -18.02 -5.14
CA LEU A 18 -11.30 -18.85 -4.09
C LEU A 18 -10.22 -19.26 -3.09
N ILE A 19 -10.21 -18.59 -1.94
CA ILE A 19 -9.48 -19.06 -0.76
C ILE A 19 -10.42 -20.04 -0.06
N ASN A 20 -10.17 -21.34 -0.22
CA ASN A 20 -10.94 -22.38 0.45
C ASN A 20 -10.84 -22.20 1.97
N TYR A 21 -11.97 -21.88 2.61
CA TYR A 21 -12.12 -21.88 4.05
C TYR A 21 -12.92 -23.10 4.49
N SER A 22 -12.29 -24.00 5.25
CA SER A 22 -13.00 -25.03 6.01
C SER A 22 -13.40 -24.46 7.36
N GLY A 23 -14.70 -24.24 7.56
CA GLY A 23 -15.29 -24.03 8.89
C GLY A 23 -16.03 -22.71 9.06
N SER A 24 -17.21 -22.57 8.45
CA SER A 24 -18.34 -21.78 8.97
C SER A 24 -19.60 -22.14 8.17
N THR A 25 -20.78 -21.91 8.74
CA THR A 25 -22.08 -22.26 8.15
C THR A 25 -22.37 -21.40 6.91
N GLY A 26 -22.81 -22.04 5.82
CA GLY A 26 -22.74 -21.53 4.43
C GLY A 26 -23.27 -20.11 4.15
N LYS A 27 -24.27 -19.59 4.87
CA LYS A 27 -24.81 -18.24 4.60
C LYS A 27 -23.93 -17.09 5.11
N GLU A 28 -23.17 -17.29 6.17
CA GLU A 28 -22.19 -16.29 6.64
C GLU A 28 -20.90 -16.37 5.82
N VAL A 29 -20.56 -17.56 5.32
CA VAL A 29 -19.39 -17.79 4.45
C VAL A 29 -19.57 -17.10 3.10
N ASP A 30 -20.76 -17.16 2.49
CA ASP A 30 -21.00 -16.54 1.18
C ASP A 30 -20.94 -15.00 1.25
N LYS A 31 -21.54 -14.39 2.28
CA LYS A 31 -21.48 -12.93 2.49
C LYS A 31 -20.06 -12.47 2.85
N LEU A 32 -19.36 -13.22 3.70
CA LEU A 32 -17.98 -12.94 4.04
C LEU A 32 -17.08 -13.16 2.81
N ALA A 33 -17.33 -14.16 1.97
CA ALA A 33 -16.58 -14.41 0.74
C ALA A 33 -16.81 -13.32 -0.32
N ASP A 34 -18.03 -12.79 -0.47
CA ASP A 34 -18.32 -11.65 -1.35
C ASP A 34 -17.65 -10.37 -0.85
N GLU A 35 -17.73 -10.08 0.45
CA GLU A 35 -17.05 -8.96 1.07
C GLU A 35 -15.52 -9.13 1.06
N LEU A 36 -14.99 -10.35 1.17
CA LEU A 36 -13.56 -10.64 1.10
C LEU A 36 -13.05 -10.58 -0.35
N THR A 37 -13.89 -10.93 -1.32
CA THR A 37 -13.59 -10.83 -2.77
C THR A 37 -13.43 -9.38 -3.19
N GLN A 38 -14.28 -8.46 -2.70
CA GLN A 38 -14.13 -7.03 -2.98
C GLN A 38 -12.78 -6.46 -2.52
N TRP A 39 -12.24 -7.00 -1.42
CA TRP A 39 -10.96 -6.57 -0.82
C TRP A 39 -9.76 -7.38 -1.32
N ALA A 40 -9.96 -8.58 -1.87
CA ALA A 40 -8.89 -9.41 -2.41
C ALA A 40 -8.10 -8.72 -3.53
N PHE A 41 -8.72 -7.74 -4.22
CA PHE A 41 -8.05 -6.91 -5.23
C PHE A 41 -7.18 -5.78 -4.64
N MET A 42 -7.25 -5.52 -3.34
CA MET A 42 -6.47 -4.49 -2.65
C MET A 42 -5.15 -5.01 -2.08
N ASP A 43 -4.97 -6.34 -1.99
CA ASP A 43 -3.75 -7.01 -1.51
C ASP A 43 -3.04 -7.77 -2.65
N VAL A 44 -2.71 -7.08 -3.75
CA VAL A 44 -1.92 -7.70 -4.83
C VAL A 44 -0.42 -7.65 -4.46
N GLY A 45 -0.08 -8.27 -3.33
CA GLY A 45 1.23 -8.54 -2.69
C GLY A 45 2.21 -7.36 -2.51
N ASP A 46 2.42 -6.53 -3.53
CA ASP A 46 3.26 -5.33 -3.47
C ASP A 46 2.61 -4.22 -2.62
N ASP A 47 1.28 -4.23 -2.55
CA ASP A 47 0.43 -3.23 -1.92
C ASP A 47 0.37 -3.33 -0.39
N PRO A 48 -0.17 -2.31 0.30
CA PRO A 48 -0.47 -2.42 1.72
C PRO A 48 -1.44 -3.58 2.01
N SER A 49 -1.32 -4.21 3.17
CA SER A 49 -2.03 -5.43 3.54
C SER A 49 -3.45 -5.19 4.07
N PHE A 50 -4.32 -4.54 3.29
CA PHE A 50 -5.70 -4.26 3.66
C PHE A 50 -6.51 -5.51 3.95
N PHE A 51 -6.43 -6.51 3.07
CA PHE A 51 -7.14 -7.77 3.23
C PHE A 51 -6.60 -8.57 4.41
N ALA A 52 -5.28 -8.75 4.52
CA ALA A 52 -4.71 -9.49 5.66
C ALA A 52 -5.05 -8.82 7.01
N ALA A 53 -4.99 -7.48 7.07
CA ALA A 53 -5.38 -6.72 8.26
C ALA A 53 -6.83 -6.96 8.65
N LYS A 54 -7.75 -6.96 7.68
CA LYS A 54 -9.17 -7.26 7.92
C LYS A 54 -9.39 -8.72 8.33
N GLN A 55 -8.81 -9.67 7.59
CA GLN A 55 -9.00 -11.11 7.80
C GLN A 55 -8.46 -11.56 9.16
N PHE A 56 -7.29 -11.08 9.55
CA PHE A 56 -6.59 -11.51 10.76
C PHE A 56 -6.72 -10.51 11.92
N ASN A 57 -7.54 -9.46 11.75
CA ASN A 57 -7.81 -8.43 12.75
C ASN A 57 -6.53 -7.83 13.36
N HIS A 58 -5.63 -7.34 12.51
CA HIS A 58 -4.39 -6.68 12.93
C HIS A 58 -4.13 -5.40 12.13
N ASN A 59 -3.04 -4.71 12.45
CA ASN A 59 -2.63 -3.49 11.77
C ASN A 59 -2.40 -3.68 10.26
N ILE A 60 -2.71 -2.66 9.47
CA ILE A 60 -2.30 -2.60 8.06
C ILE A 60 -0.77 -2.49 8.02
N THR A 61 -0.15 -3.16 7.05
CA THR A 61 1.30 -3.15 6.87
C THR A 61 1.66 -2.83 5.43
N TRP A 62 2.90 -2.42 5.18
CA TRP A 62 3.42 -2.24 3.82
C TRP A 62 4.89 -2.62 3.72
N GLY A 63 5.17 -3.72 3.00
CA GLY A 63 6.48 -4.38 3.03
C GLY A 63 7.29 -4.42 1.74
N ILE A 64 6.67 -4.28 0.56
CA ILE A 64 7.36 -4.55 -0.72
C ILE A 64 7.44 -3.28 -1.58
N CYS A 65 6.33 -2.73 -2.06
CA CYS A 65 6.35 -1.69 -3.09
C CYS A 65 7.11 -0.40 -2.67
N ARG A 66 7.64 0.32 -3.67
CA ARG A 66 8.34 1.63 -3.60
C ARG A 66 9.21 1.84 -2.36
N LEU A 67 10.38 1.20 -2.40
CA LEU A 67 11.42 1.31 -1.36
C LEU A 67 11.73 2.76 -0.92
N ASP A 68 11.87 3.67 -1.89
CA ASP A 68 12.19 5.07 -1.66
C ASP A 68 11.14 5.77 -0.79
N VAL A 69 9.87 5.40 -0.96
CA VAL A 69 8.75 5.96 -0.22
C VAL A 69 8.72 5.41 1.19
N ARG A 70 8.75 4.07 1.35
CA ARG A 70 8.77 3.43 2.67
C ARG A 70 9.96 3.91 3.50
N ASN A 71 11.13 4.08 2.88
CA ASN A 71 12.31 4.59 3.58
C ASN A 71 12.14 6.05 4.01
N SER A 72 11.36 6.86 3.28
CA SER A 72 11.13 8.28 3.60
C SER A 72 10.08 8.55 4.68
N LEU A 73 9.20 7.57 4.95
CA LEU A 73 8.16 7.63 5.98
C LEU A 73 8.76 7.59 7.38
N LYS A 74 8.13 8.32 8.29
CA LYS A 74 8.40 8.41 9.72
C LYS A 74 7.15 8.06 10.52
N GLU A 75 7.33 7.78 11.80
CA GLU A 75 6.21 7.62 12.74
C GLU A 75 5.33 8.88 12.73
N SER A 76 4.01 8.68 12.87
CA SER A 76 2.98 9.72 12.78
C SER A 76 2.77 10.35 11.40
N ASP A 77 3.47 9.91 10.35
CA ASP A 77 3.12 10.29 8.97
C ASP A 77 1.77 9.69 8.57
N THR A 78 0.95 10.45 7.82
CA THR A 78 -0.34 9.95 7.31
C THR A 78 -0.21 9.59 5.83
N VAL A 79 -0.59 8.38 5.47
CA VAL A 79 -0.59 7.94 4.06
C VAL A 79 -2.02 7.94 3.56
N LEU A 80 -2.26 8.64 2.45
CA LEU A 80 -3.53 8.58 1.73
C LEU A 80 -3.44 7.53 0.63
N PHE A 81 -4.36 6.59 0.62
CA PHE A 81 -4.38 5.51 -0.35
C PHE A 81 -5.36 5.80 -1.47
N PHE A 82 -4.88 5.62 -2.69
CA PHE A 82 -5.63 5.66 -3.92
C PHE A 82 -5.50 4.30 -4.60
N GLY A 83 -6.52 3.88 -5.35
CA GLY A 83 -6.48 2.70 -6.22
C GLY A 83 -6.69 3.12 -7.66
N ALA A 84 -6.10 2.37 -8.59
CA ALA A 84 -6.33 2.56 -10.02
C ALA A 84 -6.96 1.32 -10.65
N LYS A 85 -8.01 1.53 -11.44
CA LYS A 85 -8.68 0.49 -12.23
C LYS A 85 -8.61 0.86 -13.71
N LYS A 86 -8.04 -0.01 -14.55
CA LYS A 86 -8.09 0.17 -16.00
C LYS A 86 -9.37 -0.47 -16.55
N GLU A 87 -10.19 0.32 -17.23
CA GLU A 87 -11.39 -0.14 -17.93
C GLU A 87 -11.32 0.27 -19.40
N THR A 88 -11.25 -0.70 -20.32
CA THR A 88 -10.98 -0.48 -21.76
C THR A 88 -9.85 0.53 -22.03
N ASN A 89 -10.19 1.81 -22.27
CA ASN A 89 -9.27 2.89 -22.63
C ASN A 89 -9.14 3.98 -21.55
N GLU A 90 -9.74 3.75 -20.39
CA GLU A 90 -9.76 4.67 -19.27
C GLU A 90 -9.08 4.06 -18.05
N MET A 91 -8.51 4.93 -17.23
CA MET A 91 -8.01 4.60 -15.90
C MET A 91 -8.84 5.39 -14.89
N HIS A 92 -9.58 4.69 -14.05
CA HIS A 92 -10.33 5.30 -12.95
C HIS A 92 -9.50 5.27 -11.67
N TYR A 93 -9.51 6.38 -10.95
CA TYR A 93 -8.84 6.55 -9.68
C TYR A 93 -9.86 6.58 -8.56
N TYR A 94 -9.56 5.83 -7.50
CA TYR A 94 -10.42 5.70 -6.33
C TYR A 94 -9.67 6.14 -5.09
N PHE A 95 -10.30 6.92 -4.22
CA PHE A 95 -9.80 7.16 -2.87
C PHE A 95 -10.23 6.00 -1.97
N ILE A 96 -9.25 5.32 -1.39
CA ILE A 96 -9.43 4.12 -0.58
C ILE A 96 -9.56 4.47 0.90
N GLY A 97 -8.84 5.50 1.35
CA GLY A 97 -8.80 5.89 2.75
C GLY A 97 -7.42 6.39 3.16
N TRP A 98 -7.14 6.36 4.45
CA TRP A 98 -5.86 6.78 5.01
C TRP A 98 -5.42 5.91 6.17
N ALA A 99 -4.13 5.94 6.46
CA ALA A 99 -3.57 5.34 7.67
C ALA A 99 -2.35 6.11 8.16
N THR A 100 -2.23 6.21 9.49
CA THR A 100 -1.09 6.86 10.16
C THR A 100 -0.02 5.82 10.46
N VAL A 101 1.24 6.10 10.12
CA VAL A 101 2.38 5.23 10.43
C VAL A 101 2.53 5.13 11.94
N LEU A 102 2.45 3.91 12.45
CA LEU A 102 2.71 3.60 13.86
C LEU A 102 4.21 3.43 14.09
N GLU A 103 4.83 2.55 13.31
CA GLU A 103 6.25 2.23 13.44
C GLU A 103 6.82 1.63 12.15
N LYS A 104 8.14 1.48 12.11
CA LYS A 104 8.87 0.81 11.03
C LYS A 104 9.82 -0.23 11.59
N ILE A 105 9.71 -1.46 11.13
CA ILE A 105 10.50 -2.60 11.60
C ILE A 105 11.28 -3.25 10.46
N LYS A 106 12.25 -4.10 10.81
CA LYS A 106 12.88 -4.99 9.84
C LYS A 106 11.96 -6.18 9.60
N GLN A 107 11.91 -6.70 8.38
CA GLN A 107 11.13 -7.93 8.13
C GLN A 107 11.63 -9.12 8.95
N THR A 108 12.90 -9.13 9.41
CA THR A 108 13.43 -10.15 10.30
C THR A 108 12.77 -10.15 11.67
N ASP A 109 12.36 -8.98 12.16
CA ASP A 109 11.79 -8.80 13.50
C ASP A 109 10.44 -9.53 13.60
N ILE A 110 9.70 -9.66 12.50
CA ILE A 110 8.44 -10.41 12.38
C ILE A 110 8.59 -11.90 12.77
N TRP A 111 9.80 -12.44 12.65
CA TRP A 111 10.10 -13.86 12.92
C TRP A 111 10.88 -14.09 14.21
N ILE A 112 11.24 -13.01 14.92
CA ILE A 112 12.09 -13.06 16.13
C ILE A 112 11.32 -12.50 17.32
N ASP A 113 10.61 -11.39 17.13
CA ASP A 113 9.89 -10.69 18.16
C ASP A 113 8.41 -11.07 18.16
N GLU A 114 7.96 -11.63 19.28
CA GLU A 114 6.60 -12.14 19.46
C GLU A 114 5.53 -11.09 19.21
N ARG A 115 5.83 -9.80 19.43
CA ARG A 115 4.91 -8.68 19.19
C ARG A 115 4.44 -8.60 17.74
N TYR A 116 5.22 -9.14 16.81
CA TYR A 116 4.98 -9.02 15.37
C TYR A 116 4.57 -10.34 14.71
N PHE A 117 4.39 -11.43 15.46
CA PHE A 117 4.07 -12.75 14.90
C PHE A 117 2.75 -12.78 14.12
N CYS A 118 1.80 -11.91 14.46
CA CYS A 118 0.55 -11.77 13.72
C CYS A 118 0.76 -11.42 12.23
N PHE A 119 1.84 -10.70 11.91
CA PHE A 119 2.15 -10.29 10.53
C PHE A 119 2.83 -11.37 9.69
N GLN A 120 3.24 -12.50 10.28
CA GLN A 120 3.88 -13.60 9.54
C GLN A 120 2.99 -14.14 8.42
N LYS A 121 1.67 -13.96 8.48
CA LYS A 121 0.71 -14.39 7.46
C LYS A 121 0.54 -13.40 6.31
N ASN A 122 1.11 -12.20 6.41
CA ASN A 122 0.95 -11.17 5.38
C ASN A 122 1.58 -11.59 4.05
N SER A 123 0.90 -11.22 2.97
CA SER A 123 1.33 -11.48 1.59
C SER A 123 2.47 -10.57 1.13
N ASN A 124 2.64 -9.43 1.81
CA ASN A 124 3.66 -8.42 1.51
C ASN A 124 5.01 -8.66 2.22
N LEU A 125 5.30 -9.92 2.55
CA LEU A 125 6.59 -10.38 3.06
C LEU A 125 7.43 -10.97 1.93
N LEU A 126 8.72 -10.67 1.96
CA LEU A 126 9.69 -11.22 1.00
C LEU A 126 10.55 -12.32 1.61
N ILE A 127 10.52 -12.49 2.94
CA ILE A 127 11.39 -13.42 3.64
C ILE A 127 10.60 -14.32 4.57
N ASN A 128 11.14 -15.52 4.79
CA ASN A 128 10.69 -16.47 5.78
C ASN A 128 11.89 -17.02 6.56
N LYS A 129 11.67 -17.44 7.80
CA LYS A 129 12.68 -18.07 8.65
C LYS A 129 12.62 -19.59 8.47
N LYS A 130 13.74 -20.20 8.11
CA LYS A 130 13.89 -21.66 7.95
C LYS A 130 14.22 -22.32 9.30
N VAL A 131 14.13 -23.66 9.33
CA VAL A 131 14.37 -24.48 10.54
C VAL A 131 15.78 -24.29 11.11
N ASN A 132 16.77 -24.03 10.24
CA ASN A 132 18.15 -23.74 10.62
C ASN A 132 18.37 -22.28 11.09
N ASN A 133 17.31 -21.53 11.39
CA ASN A 133 17.33 -20.10 11.73
C ASN A 133 17.83 -19.15 10.63
N GLU A 134 18.01 -19.61 9.39
CA GLU A 134 18.33 -18.74 8.27
C GLU A 134 17.10 -18.03 7.71
N PHE A 135 17.29 -16.80 7.23
CA PHE A 135 16.26 -16.05 6.51
C PHE A 135 16.42 -16.24 5.01
N CYS A 136 15.38 -16.72 4.35
CA CYS A 136 15.37 -16.92 2.91
C CYS A 136 14.23 -16.15 2.24
N TYR A 137 14.46 -15.76 0.99
CA TYR A 137 13.45 -15.26 0.08
C TYR A 137 12.31 -16.27 -0.06
N GLU A 138 11.12 -15.82 0.27
CA GLU A 138 9.89 -16.56 0.11
C GLU A 138 8.73 -15.58 -0.02
N GLU A 139 8.07 -15.64 -1.17
CA GLU A 139 6.93 -14.78 -1.50
C GLU A 139 5.68 -15.65 -1.63
N LYS A 140 4.62 -15.28 -0.90
CA LYS A 140 3.48 -16.17 -0.68
C LYS A 140 2.45 -16.16 -1.80
N ILE A 141 2.21 -15.01 -2.45
CA ILE A 141 0.99 -14.83 -3.27
C ILE A 141 1.25 -14.43 -4.73
N LEU A 142 2.39 -13.81 -5.08
CA LEU A 142 2.59 -13.31 -6.45
C LEU A 142 3.55 -14.18 -7.27
N LYS A 143 3.00 -14.96 -8.21
CA LYS A 143 3.77 -15.45 -9.37
C LYS A 143 3.94 -14.38 -10.46
N LYS A 144 3.10 -13.34 -10.46
CA LYS A 144 3.03 -12.33 -11.53
C LYS A 144 4.10 -11.26 -11.40
N TYR A 145 4.47 -10.89 -10.18
CA TYR A 145 5.52 -9.93 -9.90
C TYR A 145 6.69 -10.71 -9.27
N ASP A 146 7.59 -11.21 -10.11
CA ASP A 146 8.75 -11.97 -9.66
C ASP A 146 9.77 -11.02 -8.99
N HIS A 147 9.57 -10.72 -7.71
CA HIS A 147 10.49 -9.88 -6.93
C HIS A 147 11.79 -10.60 -6.60
N ARG A 148 11.97 -11.87 -6.97
CA ARG A 148 13.20 -12.65 -6.76
C ARG A 148 14.45 -11.93 -7.25
N LYS A 149 14.35 -11.09 -8.27
CA LYS A 149 15.51 -10.36 -8.81
C LYS A 149 15.90 -9.13 -7.98
N GLU A 150 15.05 -8.68 -7.06
CA GLU A 150 15.24 -7.44 -6.31
C GLU A 150 14.81 -7.50 -4.83
N TRP A 151 14.52 -8.69 -4.29
CA TRP A 151 14.00 -8.83 -2.93
C TRP A 151 14.94 -8.25 -1.86
N LEU A 152 16.27 -8.47 -1.95
CA LEU A 152 17.22 -7.84 -1.03
C LEU A 152 17.18 -6.32 -1.17
N TRP A 153 17.06 -5.80 -2.39
CA TRP A 153 16.95 -4.36 -2.61
C TRP A 153 15.74 -3.77 -1.89
N LYS A 154 14.59 -4.46 -1.98
CA LYS A 154 13.32 -4.06 -1.35
C LYS A 154 13.36 -4.07 0.19
N ILE A 155 14.23 -4.85 0.82
CA ILE A 155 14.41 -4.86 2.29
C ILE A 155 15.68 -4.12 2.74
N SER A 156 16.31 -3.34 1.85
CA SER A 156 17.54 -2.57 2.15
C SER A 156 17.25 -1.09 2.45
N SER A 157 18.30 -0.30 2.72
CA SER A 157 18.18 1.16 2.85
C SER A 157 18.06 1.91 1.51
N GLY A 158 18.25 1.25 0.37
CA GLY A 158 18.03 1.85 -0.94
C GLY A 158 19.04 2.95 -1.36
N LYS A 159 20.21 3.04 -0.72
CA LYS A 159 21.23 4.08 -1.03
C LYS A 159 21.72 3.99 -2.50
N LYS A 160 21.86 5.13 -3.17
CA LYS A 160 22.42 5.21 -4.54
C LYS A 160 23.85 4.65 -4.54
N GLY A 161 24.17 3.80 -5.51
CA GLY A 161 25.47 3.13 -5.65
C GLY A 161 25.49 1.65 -5.25
N THR A 162 24.62 1.22 -4.32
CA THR A 162 24.58 -0.19 -3.86
C THR A 162 23.62 -1.06 -4.66
N LYS A 163 22.71 -0.45 -5.45
CA LYS A 163 21.65 -1.17 -6.17
C LYS A 163 22.18 -2.30 -7.05
N LYS A 164 23.18 -2.04 -7.90
CA LYS A 164 23.71 -3.07 -8.83
C LYS A 164 24.29 -4.28 -8.08
N GLY A 165 25.03 -4.03 -7.00
CA GLY A 165 25.59 -5.07 -6.14
C GLY A 165 24.50 -5.89 -5.44
N ILE A 166 23.54 -5.21 -4.81
CA ILE A 166 22.43 -5.86 -4.11
C ILE A 166 21.55 -6.68 -5.06
N LEU A 167 21.28 -6.18 -6.27
CA LEU A 167 20.56 -6.93 -7.30
C LEU A 167 21.34 -8.15 -7.79
N SER A 168 22.68 -8.06 -7.86
CA SER A 168 23.52 -9.23 -8.16
C SER A 168 23.42 -10.28 -7.06
N LEU A 169 23.47 -9.87 -5.79
CA LEU A 169 23.30 -10.76 -4.64
C LEU A 169 21.91 -11.42 -4.63
N SER A 170 20.86 -10.65 -4.92
CA SER A 170 19.46 -11.12 -4.93
C SER A 170 19.24 -12.27 -5.91
N LYS A 171 19.95 -12.23 -7.05
CA LYS A 171 19.90 -13.26 -8.10
C LYS A 171 20.71 -14.52 -7.75
N LYS A 172 21.81 -14.35 -7.02
CA LYS A 172 22.75 -15.44 -6.70
C LYS A 172 22.32 -16.27 -5.49
N SER A 173 21.64 -15.64 -4.53
CA SER A 173 21.27 -16.27 -3.27
C SER A 173 19.79 -16.07 -2.98
N LYS A 174 19.15 -17.14 -2.48
CA LYS A 174 17.85 -17.04 -1.83
C LYS A 174 17.98 -16.77 -0.33
N THR A 175 19.15 -16.88 0.26
CA THR A 175 19.37 -16.61 1.69
C THR A 175 19.92 -15.20 1.89
N ILE A 176 19.52 -14.53 2.96
CA ILE A 176 20.08 -13.23 3.36
C ILE A 176 21.57 -13.45 3.69
N PRO A 177 22.51 -12.76 3.02
CA PRO A 177 23.92 -12.87 3.38
C PRO A 177 24.19 -12.39 4.81
N ASN A 178 25.09 -13.05 5.55
CA ASN A 178 25.37 -12.71 6.96
C ASN A 178 25.72 -11.23 7.21
N ALA A 179 26.39 -10.56 6.25
CA ALA A 179 26.77 -9.15 6.35
C ALA A 179 25.72 -8.18 5.75
N PHE A 180 24.57 -8.67 5.34
CA PHE A 180 23.53 -7.85 4.72
C PHE A 180 22.67 -7.16 5.78
N ASP A 181 22.63 -5.84 5.75
CA ASP A 181 21.77 -5.05 6.65
C ASP A 181 20.34 -4.98 6.12
N VAL A 182 19.45 -5.70 6.80
CA VAL A 182 17.99 -5.58 6.61
C VAL A 182 17.55 -4.27 7.26
N HIS A 183 16.96 -3.40 6.47
CA HIS A 183 16.57 -2.07 6.90
C HIS A 183 15.17 -2.05 7.53
N SER A 184 14.95 -1.13 8.48
CA SER A 184 13.65 -0.90 9.10
C SER A 184 12.71 -0.15 8.16
N ASN A 185 12.17 -0.87 7.18
CA ASN A 185 11.30 -0.30 6.15
C ASN A 185 10.00 -1.06 5.94
N TYR A 186 9.73 -2.08 6.74
CA TYR A 186 8.41 -2.67 6.84
C TYR A 186 7.53 -1.75 7.68
N VAL A 187 6.55 -1.11 7.04
CA VAL A 187 5.74 -0.07 7.68
C VAL A 187 4.55 -0.72 8.35
N ILE A 188 4.30 -0.40 9.61
CA ILE A 188 3.08 -0.78 10.34
C ILE A 188 2.27 0.50 10.55
N PHE A 189 0.98 0.46 10.22
CA PHE A 189 0.07 1.56 10.44
C PHE A 189 -0.73 1.38 11.73
N SER A 190 -1.14 2.46 12.36
CA SER A 190 -2.02 2.43 13.53
C SER A 190 -3.35 1.74 13.20
N ASN A 191 -3.95 1.06 14.18
CA ASN A 191 -5.32 0.54 14.10
C ASN A 191 -6.31 1.38 14.94
N SER A 192 -5.86 2.50 15.52
CA SER A 192 -6.71 3.38 16.32
C SER A 192 -7.73 4.10 15.44
N ALA A 193 -8.96 4.22 15.94
CA ALA A 193 -10.01 4.98 15.27
C ALA A 193 -9.56 6.43 14.98
N GLY A 194 -9.89 6.94 13.78
CA GLY A 194 -9.47 8.27 13.30
C GLY A 194 -8.05 8.34 12.74
N LYS A 195 -7.13 7.49 13.21
CA LYS A 195 -5.76 7.39 12.66
C LYS A 195 -5.68 6.55 11.40
N THR A 196 -6.58 5.58 11.28
CA THR A 196 -6.70 4.71 10.11
C THR A 196 -8.16 4.51 9.77
N VAL A 197 -8.51 4.79 8.52
CA VAL A 197 -9.86 4.66 7.99
C VAL A 197 -9.73 4.14 6.57
N ILE A 198 -10.25 2.95 6.32
CA ILE A 198 -10.32 2.35 4.99
C ILE A 198 -11.79 2.16 4.65
N PHE A 199 -12.23 2.73 3.54
CA PHE A 199 -13.62 2.68 3.13
C PHE A 199 -13.97 1.30 2.56
N SER A 200 -15.14 0.78 2.94
CA SER A 200 -15.70 -0.44 2.36
C SER A 200 -16.05 -0.28 0.88
N ASN A 201 -16.36 0.95 0.47
CA ASN A 201 -16.61 1.32 -0.93
C ASN A 201 -15.68 2.48 -1.33
N PRO A 202 -14.55 2.20 -2.01
CA PRO A 202 -13.64 3.24 -2.48
C PRO A 202 -14.35 4.27 -3.38
N ILE A 203 -14.01 5.55 -3.20
CA ILE A 203 -14.71 6.65 -3.87
C ILE A 203 -14.02 6.96 -5.19
N LYS A 204 -14.72 6.92 -6.32
CA LYS A 204 -14.16 7.39 -7.59
C LYS A 204 -13.89 8.90 -7.51
N VAL A 205 -12.63 9.30 -7.73
CA VAL A 205 -12.19 10.71 -7.61
C VAL A 205 -11.71 11.31 -8.91
N ALA A 206 -11.20 10.51 -9.84
CA ALA A 206 -10.71 11.00 -11.11
C ALA A 206 -10.74 9.91 -12.19
N THR A 207 -10.67 10.32 -13.46
CA THR A 207 -10.53 9.46 -14.62
C THR A 207 -9.43 10.00 -15.53
N TYR A 208 -8.64 9.12 -16.11
CA TYR A 208 -7.68 9.45 -17.16
C TYR A 208 -8.05 8.66 -18.42
N SER A 209 -8.22 9.35 -19.55
CA SER A 209 -8.55 8.72 -20.83
C SER A 209 -7.37 8.80 -21.79
N GLU A 210 -7.02 7.67 -22.42
CA GLU A 210 -5.99 7.62 -23.48
C GLU A 210 -6.48 8.22 -24.80
N LYS A 211 -7.79 8.51 -24.94
CA LYS A 211 -8.44 8.99 -26.17
C LYS A 211 -8.61 10.50 -26.28
N MET A 212 -8.44 11.24 -25.19
CA MET A 212 -8.54 12.70 -25.24
C MET A 212 -7.24 13.28 -25.78
N ASP A 213 -7.34 14.22 -26.73
CA ASP A 213 -6.19 14.91 -27.35
C ASP A 213 -5.26 15.58 -26.32
N SER A 214 -5.79 15.84 -25.12
CA SER A 214 -5.07 16.46 -23.99
C SER A 214 -4.36 15.45 -23.06
N TYR A 215 -4.68 14.15 -23.11
CA TYR A 215 -4.20 13.14 -22.16
C TYR A 215 -4.34 13.59 -20.69
N THR A 216 -5.44 14.26 -20.33
CA THR A 216 -5.63 14.87 -19.01
C THR A 216 -6.34 13.96 -18.04
N GLU A 217 -5.92 14.02 -16.77
CA GLU A 217 -6.70 13.49 -15.65
C GLU A 217 -7.84 14.45 -15.33
N GLU A 218 -9.07 13.96 -15.37
CA GLU A 218 -10.27 14.71 -15.04
C GLU A 218 -10.79 14.29 -13.66
N TRP A 219 -10.94 15.26 -12.77
CA TRP A 219 -11.49 15.03 -11.44
C TRP A 219 -13.02 14.99 -11.49
N ASP A 220 -13.58 14.02 -10.76
CA ASP A 220 -15.03 13.84 -10.67
C ASP A 220 -15.68 15.05 -10.00
N GLN A 221 -16.79 15.53 -10.54
CA GLN A 221 -17.47 16.74 -10.05
C GLN A 221 -18.26 16.53 -8.77
N ASN A 222 -18.37 15.29 -8.27
CA ASN A 222 -19.06 15.05 -7.01
C ASN A 222 -18.38 15.80 -5.83
N PRO A 223 -19.16 16.27 -4.84
CA PRO A 223 -18.63 17.11 -3.76
C PRO A 223 -17.48 16.47 -2.97
N ILE A 224 -17.54 15.15 -2.74
CA ILE A 224 -16.53 14.44 -1.97
C ILE A 224 -15.20 14.38 -2.74
N ALA A 225 -15.22 14.08 -4.03
CA ALA A 225 -14.04 14.09 -4.88
C ALA A 225 -13.39 15.48 -4.95
N GLN A 226 -14.19 16.54 -5.03
CA GLN A 226 -13.68 17.91 -5.00
C GLN A 226 -13.08 18.30 -3.64
N GLU A 227 -13.66 17.82 -2.53
CA GLU A 227 -13.07 17.99 -1.20
C GLU A 227 -11.73 17.26 -1.07
N ILE A 228 -11.64 16.02 -1.56
CA ILE A 228 -10.38 15.25 -1.60
C ILE A 228 -9.35 15.96 -2.48
N LYS A 229 -9.75 16.47 -3.65
CA LYS A 229 -8.90 17.27 -4.55
C LYS A 229 -8.31 18.47 -3.82
N LYS A 230 -9.16 19.26 -3.18
CA LYS A 230 -8.77 20.45 -2.44
C LYS A 230 -7.85 20.09 -1.27
N LEU A 231 -8.17 19.03 -0.54
CA LEU A 231 -7.38 18.56 0.60
C LEU A 231 -5.93 18.23 0.21
N ILE A 232 -5.73 17.54 -0.91
CA ILE A 232 -4.40 17.09 -1.36
C ILE A 232 -3.62 18.23 -2.00
N PHE A 233 -4.28 19.01 -2.86
CA PHE A 233 -3.59 19.96 -3.72
C PHE A 233 -3.49 21.37 -3.15
N SER A 234 -4.26 21.72 -2.13
CA SER A 234 -4.09 23.02 -1.43
C SER A 234 -2.69 23.22 -0.87
N TYR A 235 -2.01 22.11 -0.53
CA TYR A 235 -0.65 22.11 0.02
C TYR A 235 0.41 21.63 -0.99
N SER A 236 0.06 21.54 -2.27
CA SER A 236 0.93 21.01 -3.31
C SER A 236 0.94 21.93 -4.54
N LYS A 237 2.06 21.94 -5.28
CA LYS A 237 2.14 22.66 -6.57
C LYS A 237 1.50 21.88 -7.74
N ARG A 238 0.86 20.74 -7.45
CA ARG A 238 0.20 19.86 -8.41
C ARG A 238 -1.30 19.98 -8.25
N ASP A 239 -2.01 19.64 -9.31
CA ASP A 239 -3.47 19.56 -9.42
C ASP A 239 -3.95 18.19 -9.93
N SER A 240 -3.02 17.23 -10.08
CA SER A 240 -3.26 15.87 -10.58
C SER A 240 -2.48 14.79 -9.81
N LEU A 241 -3.07 13.59 -9.69
CA LEU A 241 -2.43 12.39 -9.13
C LEU A 241 -1.31 11.87 -10.05
N ARG A 242 -1.36 12.19 -11.35
CA ARG A 242 -0.30 11.88 -12.33
C ARG A 242 0.79 12.96 -12.32
N ILE A 243 2.04 12.57 -12.62
CA ILE A 243 3.16 13.53 -12.73
C ILE A 243 3.10 14.23 -14.09
N ASN A 244 2.83 13.45 -15.14
CA ASN A 244 2.58 13.90 -16.50
C ASN A 244 1.87 12.76 -17.26
N ASN A 245 1.59 13.01 -18.54
CA ASN A 245 0.82 12.11 -19.40
C ASN A 245 1.47 10.72 -19.54
N TYR A 246 2.81 10.65 -19.52
CA TYR A 246 3.60 9.44 -19.78
C TYR A 246 4.11 8.74 -18.51
N MET A 247 4.30 9.47 -17.42
CA MET A 247 4.86 8.98 -16.16
C MET A 247 3.77 8.72 -15.14
N ARG A 248 3.55 7.42 -14.89
CA ARG A 248 2.69 6.94 -13.81
C ARG A 248 3.19 7.48 -12.47
N HIS A 249 2.28 8.15 -11.77
CA HIS A 249 2.19 8.40 -10.32
C HIS A 249 3.51 8.32 -9.54
N ARG A 250 4.13 9.47 -9.29
CA ARG A 250 4.97 9.65 -8.08
C ARG A 250 4.09 10.17 -6.98
N HIS A 251 4.37 9.64 -5.81
CA HIS A 251 3.87 10.09 -4.53
C HIS A 251 4.05 11.60 -4.39
N ILE A 252 3.00 12.26 -3.93
CA ILE A 252 3.10 13.63 -3.47
C ILE A 252 3.48 13.54 -2.01
N ARG A 253 4.55 14.24 -1.65
CA ARG A 253 4.96 14.42 -0.25
C ARG A 253 4.62 15.84 0.14
N ILE A 254 3.74 15.98 1.12
CA ILE A 254 3.33 17.27 1.66
C ILE A 254 3.86 17.37 3.08
N SER A 255 4.51 18.48 3.41
CA SER A 255 4.92 18.77 4.79
C SER A 255 3.98 19.83 5.32
N LEU A 256 3.29 19.50 6.42
CA LEU A 256 2.37 20.42 7.08
C LEU A 256 2.98 20.91 8.39
N ASP A 257 2.76 22.18 8.70
CA ASP A 257 2.89 22.70 10.07
C ASP A 257 1.71 22.24 10.95
N GLU A 258 1.73 22.59 12.23
CA GLU A 258 0.74 22.14 13.22
C GLU A 258 -0.69 22.63 12.90
N GLU A 259 -0.84 23.88 12.46
CA GLU A 259 -2.16 24.44 12.12
C GLU A 259 -2.73 23.75 10.88
N GLN A 260 -1.90 23.59 9.85
CA GLN A 260 -2.27 22.91 8.61
C GLN A 260 -2.61 21.44 8.86
N GLU A 261 -1.87 20.77 9.75
CA GLU A 261 -2.13 19.39 10.17
C GLU A 261 -3.51 19.26 10.84
N ASN A 262 -3.84 20.16 11.76
CA ASN A 262 -5.16 20.18 12.41
C ASN A 262 -6.29 20.38 11.39
N LEU A 263 -6.16 21.35 10.48
CA LEU A 263 -7.15 21.61 9.43
C LEU A 263 -7.29 20.43 8.46
N PHE A 264 -6.17 19.76 8.18
CA PHE A 264 -6.14 18.57 7.33
C PHE A 264 -6.93 17.43 7.96
N PHE A 265 -6.73 17.14 9.24
CA PHE A 265 -7.48 16.09 9.94
C PHE A 265 -8.97 16.43 10.10
N ILE A 266 -9.31 17.69 10.39
CA ILE A 266 -10.72 18.13 10.39
C ILE A 266 -11.37 17.87 9.04
N SER A 267 -10.64 18.09 7.94
CA SER A 267 -11.14 17.85 6.59
C SER A 267 -11.30 16.37 6.27
N LEU A 268 -10.36 15.52 6.71
CA LEU A 268 -10.48 14.06 6.59
C LEU A 268 -11.69 13.52 7.36
N GLU A 269 -11.92 14.00 8.59
CA GLU A 269 -13.08 13.60 9.38
C GLU A 269 -14.40 14.06 8.76
N LYS A 270 -14.44 15.27 8.18
CA LYS A 270 -15.61 15.74 7.42
C LYS A 270 -15.91 14.84 6.21
N ILE A 271 -14.87 14.42 5.48
CA ILE A 271 -15.03 13.46 4.38
C ILE A 271 -15.56 12.14 4.93
N ARG A 272 -15.00 11.64 6.03
CA ARG A 272 -15.45 10.39 6.68
C ARG A 272 -16.94 10.38 7.00
N LEU A 273 -17.45 11.48 7.55
CA LEU A 273 -18.83 11.59 8.00
C LEU A 273 -19.85 11.71 6.86
N LYS A 274 -19.39 11.95 5.63
CA LYS A 274 -20.25 12.07 4.43
C LYS A 274 -20.37 10.76 3.63
N ILE A 275 -19.60 9.73 4.01
CA ILE A 275 -19.50 8.44 3.34
C ILE A 275 -20.15 7.38 4.24
#